data_AF-A0AAV1ZXX4-F1
#
_entry.id   AF-A0AAV1ZXX4-F1
#
_cell.length_a   1.000
_cell.length_b   1.000
_cell.length_c   1.000
_cell.angle_alpha   90.00
_cell.angle_beta   90.00
_cell.angle_gamma   90.00
#
_symmetry.space_group_name_H-M   'P 1'
#
loop_
_entity.id
_entity.type
_entity.pdbx_description
1 polymer ?
#
loop_
_entity_poly.entity_id
_entity_poly.type
_entity_poly.pdbx_seq_one_letter_code
_entity_poly.pdbx_strand_id
1 'polypeptide(L)'
;MSEVYYPGNYYMDIRLDFGEQYGLTEIPMDVKKFKYAIFLALKILHGDMGCSIPVDILKYREKDRRAIIRIPSKQVTKIWSALTLFSSYDDLECTFKVYKTTPVLSCLNLNSTMYNHKEQDKCTEE
;
A
#
# COMPACT_ATOMS: atom_id res chain seq x y z
N MET A 1 24.74 -9.44 -21.50
CA MET A 1 24.36 -9.44 -20.07
C MET A 1 23.45 -8.23 -19.87
N SER A 2 22.13 -8.41 -19.88
CA SER A 2 21.20 -7.30 -19.64
C SER A 2 21.29 -6.90 -18.16
N GLU A 3 21.67 -5.65 -17.89
CA GLU A 3 21.59 -5.06 -16.55
C GLU A 3 20.11 -4.96 -16.18
N VAL A 4 19.64 -5.92 -15.36
CA VAL A 4 18.30 -5.86 -14.80
C VAL A 4 18.28 -4.71 -13.79
N TYR A 5 17.64 -3.60 -14.16
CA TYR A 5 17.45 -2.46 -13.28
C TYR A 5 16.56 -2.85 -12.10
N TYR A 6 17.16 -2.98 -10.91
CA TYR A 6 16.40 -3.16 -9.68
C TYR A 6 16.06 -1.79 -9.09
N PRO A 7 14.77 -1.43 -8.99
CA PRO A 7 14.38 -0.18 -8.36
C PRO A 7 14.79 -0.23 -6.87
N GLY A 8 15.45 0.83 -6.39
CA GLY A 8 15.84 0.93 -4.98
C GLY A 8 14.64 1.00 -4.03
N ASN A 9 13.52 1.55 -4.51
CA ASN A 9 12.30 1.75 -3.75
C ASN A 9 11.07 1.26 -4.51
N TYR A 10 10.03 0.92 -3.76
CA TYR A 10 8.67 0.68 -4.20
C TYR A 10 7.73 1.67 -3.53
N TYR A 11 6.62 1.92 -4.20
CA TYR A 11 5.55 2.78 -3.73
C TYR A 11 4.27 1.96 -3.62
N MET A 12 3.57 2.12 -2.50
CA MET A 12 2.27 1.48 -2.27
C MET A 12 1.22 2.52 -1.92
N ASP A 13 0.06 2.40 -2.53
CA ASP A 13 -1.14 3.15 -2.19
C ASP A 13 -2.02 2.27 -1.29
N ILE A 14 -2.15 2.69 -0.03
CA ILE A 14 -2.77 1.90 1.03
C ILE A 14 -3.83 2.70 1.78
N ARG A 15 -4.83 2.03 2.35
CA ARG A 15 -5.85 2.63 3.20
C ARG A 15 -6.05 1.80 4.45
N LEU A 16 -6.20 2.47 5.60
CA LEU A 16 -6.64 1.82 6.84
C LEU A 16 -8.16 1.93 6.95
N ASP A 17 -8.83 0.79 6.86
CA ASP A 17 -10.29 0.68 6.94
C ASP A 17 -10.70 0.08 8.29
N PHE A 18 -11.78 0.59 8.88
CA PHE A 18 -12.34 0.09 10.14
C PHE A 18 -13.73 -0.56 9.92
N GLY A 19 -14.02 -0.97 8.68
CA GLY A 19 -15.29 -1.62 8.32
C GLY A 19 -16.46 -0.63 8.21
N GLU A 20 -17.67 -1.13 7.98
CA GLU A 20 -18.85 -0.27 7.75
C GLU A 20 -19.29 0.49 9.02
N GLN A 21 -19.11 -0.12 10.20
CA GLN A 21 -19.50 0.47 11.49
C GLN A 21 -18.68 1.70 11.85
N TYR A 22 -17.42 1.75 11.41
CA TYR A 22 -16.48 2.84 11.72
C TYR A 22 -15.89 3.49 10.45
N GLY A 23 -16.38 3.10 9.28
CA GLY A 23 -15.84 3.46 7.97
C GLY A 23 -16.10 4.92 7.61
N LEU A 24 -17.16 5.49 8.18
CA LEU A 24 -17.53 6.91 8.12
C LEU A 24 -17.36 7.64 9.45
N THR A 25 -17.20 6.90 10.55
CA THR A 25 -16.99 7.47 11.89
C THR A 25 -15.64 8.18 11.92
N GLU A 26 -15.65 9.41 12.43
CA GLU A 26 -14.51 10.31 12.55
C GLU A 26 -13.46 9.79 13.56
N ILE A 27 -12.98 8.55 13.42
CA ILE A 27 -11.85 8.07 14.22
C ILE A 27 -10.68 9.00 13.87
N PRO A 28 -10.25 9.86 14.82
CA PRO A 28 -9.27 10.89 14.52
C PRO A 28 -7.91 10.20 14.37
N MET A 29 -7.52 10.07 13.11
CA MET A 29 -6.34 9.37 12.67
C MET A 29 -5.43 10.36 11.99
N ASP A 30 -4.45 10.85 12.73
CA ASP A 30 -3.41 11.73 12.20
C ASP A 30 -2.33 10.90 11.48
N VAL A 31 -1.44 11.58 10.78
CA VAL A 31 -0.32 10.94 10.07
C VAL A 31 0.55 10.10 11.03
N LYS A 32 0.70 10.53 12.29
CA LYS A 32 1.57 9.88 13.27
C LYS A 32 0.97 8.55 13.74
N LYS A 33 -0.31 8.52 14.10
CA LYS A 33 -1.05 7.30 14.43
C LYS A 33 -1.10 6.36 13.22
N PHE A 34 -1.28 6.88 12.01
CA PHE A 34 -1.21 6.05 10.79
C PHE A 34 0.16 5.39 10.64
N LYS A 35 1.23 6.17 10.80
CA LYS A 35 2.60 5.63 10.77
C LYS A 35 2.82 4.59 11.87
N TYR A 36 2.31 4.86 13.06
CA TYR A 36 2.40 3.95 14.20
C TYR A 36 1.64 2.64 13.94
N ALA A 37 0.46 2.67 13.32
CA ALA A 37 -0.29 1.48 12.94
C ALA A 37 0.52 0.57 11.98
N ILE A 38 1.23 1.17 11.01
CA ILE A 38 2.13 0.42 10.12
C ILE A 38 3.27 -0.23 10.93
N PHE A 39 3.90 0.52 11.83
CA PHE A 39 4.97 -0.03 12.68
C PHE A 39 4.47 -1.13 13.61
N LEU A 40 3.26 -0.98 14.15
CA LEU A 40 2.64 -1.98 15.00
C LEU A 40 2.38 -3.27 14.21
N ALA A 41 1.85 -3.17 12.98
CA ALA A 41 1.68 -4.31 12.09
C ALA A 41 3.01 -5.03 11.81
N LEU A 42 4.07 -4.25 11.54
CA LEU A 42 5.43 -4.79 11.35
C LEU A 42 5.98 -5.45 12.61
N LYS A 43 5.73 -4.87 13.78
CA LYS A 43 6.15 -5.42 15.08
C LYS A 43 5.46 -6.74 15.38
N ILE A 44 4.15 -6.81 15.17
CA ILE A 44 3.34 -8.00 15.45
C ILE A 44 3.81 -9.18 14.59
N LEU A 45 4.05 -8.96 13.30
CA LEU A 45 4.39 -10.05 12.38
C LEU A 45 5.90 -10.38 12.36
N HIS A 46 6.77 -9.38 12.38
CA HIS A 46 8.22 -9.53 12.16
C HIS A 46 9.08 -9.15 13.38
N GLY A 47 8.47 -8.82 14.51
CA GLY A 47 9.16 -8.40 15.73
C GLY A 47 9.88 -7.06 15.58
N ASP A 48 10.86 -6.80 16.46
CA ASP A 48 11.61 -5.53 16.48
C ASP A 48 12.44 -5.29 15.21
N MET A 49 12.85 -6.37 14.52
CA MET A 49 13.49 -6.28 13.21
C MET A 49 12.55 -5.72 12.14
N GLY A 50 11.25 -5.99 12.24
CA GLY A 50 10.22 -5.40 11.37
C GLY A 50 10.14 -3.88 11.53
N CYS A 51 10.24 -3.39 12.76
CA CYS A 51 10.21 -1.95 13.07
C CYS A 51 11.40 -1.18 12.49
N SER A 52 12.53 -1.87 12.24
CA SER A 52 13.73 -1.26 11.65
C SER A 52 13.62 -1.03 10.14
N ILE A 53 12.54 -1.52 9.51
CA ILE A 53 12.30 -1.31 8.08
C ILE A 53 11.89 0.15 7.86
N PRO A 54 12.61 0.91 7.01
CA PRO A 54 12.27 2.30 6.75
C PRO A 54 10.99 2.38 5.93
N VAL A 55 9.99 3.08 6.48
CA VAL A 55 8.72 3.38 5.81
C VAL A 55 8.48 4.88 5.87
N ASP A 56 8.40 5.49 4.68
CA ASP A 56 8.12 6.91 4.53
C ASP A 56 6.70 7.11 4.00
N ILE A 57 5.94 8.00 4.63
CA ILE A 57 4.63 8.42 4.14
C ILE A 57 4.84 9.64 3.25
N LEU A 58 4.60 9.49 1.95
CA LEU A 58 4.77 10.57 0.96
C LEU A 58 3.56 11.49 0.90
N LYS A 59 2.37 10.91 1.07
CA LYS A 59 1.10 11.63 1.05
C LYS A 59 0.14 10.92 1.98
N TYR A 60 -0.57 11.68 2.80
CA TYR A 60 -1.62 11.18 3.66
C TYR A 60 -2.89 11.99 3.46
N ARG A 61 -4.03 11.30 3.45
CA ARG A 61 -5.35 11.89 3.38
C ARG A 61 -6.17 11.41 4.57
N GLU A 62 -6.42 12.30 5.51
CA GLU A 62 -7.13 12.03 6.77
C GLU A 62 -8.58 11.58 6.52
N LYS A 63 -9.27 12.24 5.57
CA LYS A 63 -10.70 12.00 5.25
C LYS A 63 -11.04 10.52 5.03
N ASP A 64 -10.15 9.76 4.39
CA ASP A 64 -10.36 8.35 4.10
C ASP A 64 -9.24 7.45 4.62
N ARG A 65 -8.31 8.00 5.40
CA ARG A 65 -7.13 7.31 5.96
C ARG A 65 -6.33 6.58 4.88
N ARG A 66 -6.15 7.22 3.73
CA ARG A 66 -5.38 6.69 2.60
C ARG A 66 -4.02 7.36 2.51
N ALA A 67 -2.99 6.57 2.25
CA ALA A 67 -1.61 7.01 2.19
C ALA A 67 -0.88 6.42 0.99
N ILE A 68 0.08 7.19 0.48
CA ILE A 68 1.13 6.66 -0.39
C ILE A 68 2.37 6.50 0.45
N ILE A 69 2.89 5.27 0.53
CA ILE A 69 4.11 4.95 1.26
C ILE A 69 5.25 4.58 0.30
N ARG A 70 6.47 4.91 0.70
CA ARG A 70 7.72 4.50 0.04
C ARG A 70 8.45 3.50 0.92
N ILE A 71 8.90 2.41 0.30
CA ILE A 71 9.53 1.28 0.98
C ILE A 71 10.71 0.72 0.17
N PRO A 72 11.75 0.16 0.79
CA PRO A 72 12.83 -0.50 0.05
C PRO A 72 12.30 -1.72 -0.71
N SER A 73 12.74 -1.90 -1.96
CA SER A 73 12.31 -3.03 -2.80
C SER A 73 12.51 -4.39 -2.14
N LYS A 74 13.62 -4.56 -1.41
CA LYS A 74 13.96 -5.79 -0.67
C LYS A 74 12.97 -6.15 0.44
N GLN A 75 12.20 -5.20 0.95
CA GLN A 75 11.34 -5.36 2.13
C GLN A 75 9.84 -5.31 1.78
N VAL A 76 9.51 -5.15 0.49
CA VAL A 76 8.14 -5.06 -0.04
C VAL A 76 7.25 -6.19 0.47
N THR A 77 7.75 -7.42 0.41
CA THR A 77 7.00 -8.62 0.81
C THR A 77 6.69 -8.63 2.30
N LYS A 78 7.65 -8.22 3.15
CA LYS A 78 7.46 -8.15 4.61
C LYS A 78 6.43 -7.12 5.00
N ILE A 79 6.46 -5.95 4.37
CA ILE A 79 5.49 -4.89 4.62
C ILE A 79 4.11 -5.32 4.15
N TRP A 80 4.01 -5.88 2.94
CA TRP A 80 2.72 -6.30 2.41
C TRP A 80 2.09 -7.43 3.23
N SER A 81 2.87 -8.42 3.68
CA SER A 81 2.37 -9.47 4.56
C SER A 81 1.92 -8.92 5.90
N ALA A 82 2.68 -7.99 6.50
CA ALA A 82 2.32 -7.35 7.77
C ALA A 82 1.03 -6.54 7.66
N LEU A 83 0.88 -5.73 6.61
CA LEU A 83 -0.33 -4.93 6.39
C LEU A 83 -1.56 -5.82 6.14
N THR A 84 -1.41 -6.87 5.32
CA THR A 84 -2.52 -7.77 4.98
C THR A 84 -3.04 -8.55 6.20
N LEU A 85 -2.13 -8.95 7.09
CA LEU A 85 -2.47 -9.74 8.28
C LEU A 85 -2.87 -8.88 9.50
N PHE A 86 -2.74 -7.56 9.40
CA PHE A 86 -3.10 -6.66 10.49
C PHE A 86 -4.62 -6.50 10.58
N SER A 87 -5.18 -6.89 11.73
CA SER A 87 -6.63 -6.98 11.94
C SER A 87 -7.19 -6.10 13.06
N SER A 88 -6.34 -5.51 13.90
CA SER A 88 -6.77 -4.78 15.10
C SER A 88 -5.84 -3.62 15.40
N TYR A 89 -6.42 -2.45 15.68
CA TYR A 89 -5.72 -1.27 16.17
C TYR A 89 -6.55 -0.62 17.27
N ASP A 90 -5.98 -0.51 18.47
CA ASP A 90 -6.65 0.10 19.64
C ASP A 90 -8.01 -0.55 19.95
N ASP A 91 -8.03 -1.90 19.97
CA ASP A 91 -9.20 -2.76 20.18
C ASP A 91 -10.33 -2.60 19.15
N LEU A 92 -10.07 -1.88 18.06
CA LEU A 92 -10.97 -1.75 16.92
C LEU A 92 -10.52 -2.65 15.77
N GLU A 93 -11.47 -3.42 15.24
CA GLU A 93 -11.25 -4.22 14.05
C GLU A 93 -10.92 -3.31 12.86
N CYS A 94 -9.79 -3.58 12.20
CA CYS A 94 -9.33 -2.79 11.07
C CYS A 94 -8.65 -3.67 10.03
N THR A 95 -8.48 -3.14 8.83
CA THR A 95 -7.79 -3.83 7.74
C THR A 95 -7.09 -2.83 6.85
N PHE A 96 -5.83 -3.11 6.53
CA PHE A 96 -5.15 -2.36 5.48
C PHE A 96 -5.56 -2.88 4.11
N LYS A 97 -6.09 -1.98 3.27
CA LYS A 97 -6.38 -2.23 1.86
C LYS A 97 -5.25 -1.68 1.01
N VAL A 98 -4.59 -2.53 0.23
CA VAL A 98 -3.57 -2.13 -0.75
C VAL A 98 -4.24 -1.98 -2.12
N TYR A 99 -4.19 -0.78 -2.70
CA TYR A 99 -4.81 -0.49 -4.00
C TYR A 99 -3.85 -0.66 -5.17
N LYS A 100 -2.63 -0.14 -5.03
CA LYS A 100 -1.63 -0.16 -6.10
C LYS A 100 -0.24 -0.30 -5.51
N THR A 101 0.61 -1.04 -6.22
CA THR A 101 2.02 -1.21 -5.88
C THR A 101 2.84 -1.02 -7.15
N THR A 102 3.84 -0.15 -7.12
CA THR A 102 4.67 0.14 -8.29
C THR A 102 6.07 0.61 -7.90
N PRO A 103 7.11 0.28 -8.69
CA PRO A 103 8.44 0.83 -8.48
C PRO A 103 8.60 2.27 -8.96
N VAL A 104 7.62 2.83 -9.69
CA VAL A 104 7.67 4.17 -10.26
C VAL A 104 6.52 5.02 -9.74
N LEU A 105 6.84 6.13 -9.06
CA LEU A 105 5.85 6.99 -8.40
C LEU A 105 4.77 7.54 -9.35
N SER A 106 5.14 7.92 -10.58
CA SER A 106 4.18 8.42 -11.58
C SER A 106 3.13 7.38 -11.97
N CYS A 107 3.47 6.09 -11.93
CA CYS A 107 2.55 5.01 -12.25
C CYS A 107 1.43 4.85 -11.22
N LEU A 108 1.53 5.41 -10.01
CA LEU A 108 0.43 5.38 -9.04
C LEU A 108 -0.81 6.14 -9.53
N ASN A 109 -0.61 7.16 -10.37
CA ASN A 109 -1.71 7.93 -10.94
C ASN A 109 -2.34 7.23 -12.15
N LEU A 110 -1.66 6.26 -12.77
CA LEU A 110 -2.19 5.47 -13.87
C LEU A 110 -3.23 4.50 -13.33
N ASN A 111 -4.41 4.46 -13.93
CA ASN A 111 -5.49 3.56 -13.53
C ASN A 111 -5.58 2.41 -14.55
N SER A 112 -5.53 1.17 -14.07
CA SER A 112 -5.63 -0.02 -14.95
C SER A 112 -6.99 -0.11 -15.64
N THR A 113 -8.04 0.45 -15.04
CA THR A 113 -9.38 0.58 -15.67
C THR A 113 -9.42 1.56 -16.84
N MET A 114 -8.39 2.40 -17.06
CA MET A 114 -8.32 3.31 -18.20
C MET A 114 -7.66 2.65 -19.43
N TYR A 115 -7.20 1.39 -19.32
CA TYR A 115 -6.65 0.64 -20.44
C TYR A 115 -7.79 0.12 -21.32
N ASN A 116 -8.04 0.80 -22.44
CA ASN A 116 -8.87 0.26 -23.51
C ASN A 116 -8.00 -0.67 -24.36
N HIS A 117 -8.22 -1.99 -24.24
CA HIS A 117 -7.71 -2.92 -25.25
C HIS A 117 -8.37 -2.56 -26.58
N LYS A 118 -7.59 -2.05 -27.55
CA LYS A 118 -8.03 -2.09 -28.94
C LYS A 118 -8.03 -3.55 -29.34
N GLU A 119 -9.19 -4.09 -29.67
CA GLU A 119 -9.29 -5.42 -30.29
C GLU A 119 -8.39 -5.41 -31.53
N GLN A 120 -7.53 -6.42 -31.61
CA GLN A 120 -6.65 -6.62 -32.75
C GLN A 120 -7.55 -6.99 -33.92
N ASP A 121 -7.60 -6.15 -34.96
CA ASP A 121 -8.25 -6.48 -36.24
C ASP A 121 -7.79 -7.87 -36.65
N LYS A 122 -8.73 -8.82 -36.73
CA LYS A 122 -8.48 -10.14 -37.30
C LYS A 122 -7.93 -9.92 -38.70
N CYS A 123 -6.73 -10.42 -38.99
CA CYS A 123 -6.30 -10.59 -40.37
C CYS A 123 -7.32 -11.53 -41.04
N THR A 124 -8.18 -10.97 -41.88
CA THR A 124 -8.93 -11.74 -42.86
C THR A 124 -7.90 -12.18 -43.90
N GLU A 125 -7.41 -13.41 -43.76
CA GLU A 125 -6.70 -14.09 -44.84
C GLU A 125 -7.75 -14.65 -45.80
N GLU A 126 -7.76 -14.10 -47.02
CA GLU A 126 -8.50 -14.58 -48.20
C GLU A 126 -7.87 -15.84 -48.79
#